data_AF-A0A820L3X8-F1
#
_entry.id   AF-A0A820L3X8-F1
#
_cell.length_a   1.000
_cell.length_b   1.000
_cell.length_c   1.000
_cell.angle_alpha   90.00
_cell.angle_beta   90.00
_cell.angle_gamma   90.00
#
_symmetry.space_group_name_H-M   'P 1'
#
loop_
_entity.id
_entity.type
_entity.pdbx_description
1 polymer ?
#
loop_
_entity_poly.entity_id
_entity_poly.type
_entity_poly.pdbx_seq_one_letter_code
_entity_poly.pdbx_strand_id
1 'polypeptide(L)'
;MDGVTTNGILVMHLDGDQFNTNSKPTKWKEVSVGGSVFDLGEGRLKFNYQSTSPSNTDNILQDGSLVDLCGATLLWRSVDGLKNTPTRRLLELELDQLNSKKPQCPVGLNTLIIKTQPFPSASSHSPNAYVYVLCGHVHGNHKWGVKNDNNESRECPLCRTVGPLIPIIPGIEPAFYVIPNTDNDSTTSYAFHPCGHMTSQSTALYWSKIKVPYGTKGLKSTCPFCSIAVSETKPFVRLIFQDSIHRQ
;
A
#
# COMPACT_ATOMS: atom_id res chain seq x y z
N MET A 1 2.99 -36.26 17.68
CA MET A 1 4.34 -35.68 17.59
C MET A 1 4.17 -34.38 16.83
N ASP A 2 4.72 -33.28 17.34
CA ASP A 2 4.57 -31.93 16.74
C ASP A 2 5.97 -31.31 16.51
N GLY A 3 6.08 -30.35 15.61
CA GLY A 3 7.33 -29.67 15.26
C GLY A 3 7.11 -28.53 14.26
N VAL A 4 8.12 -27.68 14.10
CA VAL A 4 8.11 -26.56 13.15
C VAL A 4 8.89 -26.89 11.88
N THR A 5 8.56 -26.22 10.77
CA THR A 5 9.27 -26.38 9.50
C THR A 5 10.60 -25.62 9.53
N THR A 6 11.54 -25.95 8.64
CA THR A 6 12.90 -25.36 8.61
C THR A 6 12.91 -23.83 8.57
N ASN A 7 11.95 -23.22 7.87
CA ASN A 7 11.87 -21.78 7.68
C ASN A 7 10.70 -21.13 8.45
N GLY A 8 9.91 -21.93 9.18
CA GLY A 8 8.70 -21.51 9.87
C GLY A 8 7.55 -21.11 8.94
N ILE A 9 6.33 -21.16 9.49
CA ILE A 9 5.16 -20.47 8.93
C ILE A 9 4.73 -19.47 9.99
N LEU A 10 4.68 -18.19 9.60
CA LEU A 10 4.32 -17.14 10.53
C LEU A 10 2.87 -16.70 10.30
N VAL A 11 2.15 -16.46 11.39
CA VAL A 11 0.81 -15.87 11.36
C VAL A 11 0.81 -14.61 12.21
N MET A 12 0.13 -13.58 11.72
CA MET A 12 -0.19 -12.39 12.49
C MET A 12 -1.68 -12.11 12.34
N HIS A 13 -2.38 -12.08 13.47
CA HIS A 13 -3.75 -11.62 13.56
C HIS A 13 -3.79 -10.11 13.78
N LEU A 14 -4.98 -9.52 13.67
CA LEU A 14 -5.21 -8.13 13.99
C LEU A 14 -5.94 -8.04 15.32
N ASP A 15 -5.62 -7.04 16.14
CA ASP A 15 -6.43 -6.71 17.30
C ASP A 15 -7.78 -6.16 16.82
N GLY A 16 -8.86 -6.83 17.21
CA GLY A 16 -10.24 -6.52 16.82
C GLY A 16 -10.78 -7.45 15.73
N ASP A 17 -12.06 -7.81 15.82
CA ASP A 17 -12.69 -8.87 15.01
C ASP A 17 -12.88 -8.53 13.51
N GLN A 18 -12.36 -7.40 13.04
CA GLN A 18 -12.65 -6.89 11.68
C GLN A 18 -11.42 -6.24 11.04
N PHE A 19 -11.28 -6.35 9.72
CA PHE A 19 -10.28 -5.67 8.91
C PHE A 19 -10.71 -4.22 8.58
N ASN A 20 -10.45 -3.30 9.52
CA ASN A 20 -10.79 -1.89 9.38
C ASN A 20 -9.64 -0.98 9.84
N THR A 21 -9.83 0.33 9.81
CA THR A 21 -8.76 1.29 10.13
C THR A 21 -8.34 1.34 11.60
N ASN A 22 -9.18 0.82 12.50
CA ASN A 22 -8.91 0.77 13.93
C ASN A 22 -8.13 -0.49 14.32
N SER A 23 -8.09 -1.50 13.44
CA SER A 23 -7.37 -2.76 13.66
C SER A 23 -5.89 -2.49 13.85
N LYS A 24 -5.30 -3.08 14.88
CA LYS A 24 -3.86 -2.93 15.18
C LYS A 24 -3.13 -4.24 14.86
N PRO A 25 -1.94 -4.19 14.25
CA PRO A 25 -1.15 -5.40 14.06
C PRO A 25 -0.77 -6.00 15.41
N THR A 26 -1.00 -7.31 15.57
CA THR A 26 -0.42 -8.07 16.68
C THR A 26 1.03 -8.46 16.37
N LYS A 27 1.68 -9.20 17.28
CA LYS A 27 3.00 -9.78 17.01
C LYS A 27 2.86 -10.96 16.06
N TRP A 28 3.84 -11.13 15.17
CA TRP A 28 4.01 -12.37 14.42
C TRP A 28 4.25 -13.54 15.38
N LYS A 29 3.63 -14.67 15.06
CA LYS A 29 3.72 -15.94 15.79
C LYS A 29 4.07 -17.06 14.83
N GLU A 30 4.70 -18.12 15.32
CA GLU A 30 5.02 -19.30 14.52
C GLU A 30 3.98 -20.40 14.74
N VAL A 31 3.57 -21.06 13.65
CA VAL A 31 2.61 -22.18 13.69
C VAL A 31 3.34 -23.48 13.38
N SER A 32 3.18 -24.49 14.23
CA SER A 32 3.74 -25.82 14.01
C SER A 32 2.95 -26.65 13.00
N VAL A 33 3.51 -27.78 12.57
CA VAL A 33 2.85 -28.76 11.71
C VAL A 33 1.56 -29.29 12.35
N GLY A 34 1.53 -29.45 13.67
CA GLY A 34 0.35 -29.85 14.44
C GLY A 34 -0.64 -28.72 14.72
N GLY A 35 -0.36 -27.48 14.31
CA GLY A 35 -1.25 -26.33 14.49
C GLY A 35 -1.11 -25.59 15.83
N SER A 36 -0.11 -25.92 16.64
CA SER A 36 0.20 -25.19 17.87
C SER A 36 0.82 -23.83 17.52
N VAL A 37 0.49 -22.80 18.30
CA VAL A 37 0.93 -21.41 18.05
C VAL A 37 1.92 -20.94 19.13
N PHE A 38 3.08 -20.45 18.68
CA PHE A 38 4.21 -20.08 19.53
C PHE A 38 4.61 -18.61 19.32
N ASP A 39 5.04 -17.97 20.39
CA ASP A 39 5.65 -16.64 20.28
C ASP A 39 7.04 -16.74 19.62
N LEU A 40 7.36 -15.75 18.79
CA LEU A 40 8.68 -15.69 18.15
C LEU A 40 9.79 -15.33 19.15
N GLY A 41 10.93 -16.01 19.03
CA GLY A 41 12.17 -15.64 19.70
C GLY A 41 12.88 -14.45 19.04
N GLU A 42 14.15 -14.20 19.41
CA GLU A 42 14.96 -13.16 18.77
C GLU A 42 15.30 -13.53 17.31
N GLY A 43 14.62 -12.85 16.37
CA GLY A 43 14.80 -13.01 14.93
C GLY A 43 13.94 -14.12 14.31
N ARG A 44 13.72 -14.05 12.98
CA ARG A 44 12.89 -14.99 12.19
C ARG A 44 13.21 -16.48 12.39
N LEU A 45 14.40 -16.82 12.90
CA LEU A 45 15.03 -18.12 12.68
C LEU A 45 15.49 -18.82 13.96
N LYS A 46 15.07 -18.36 15.14
CA LYS A 46 15.32 -19.10 16.37
C LYS A 46 14.01 -19.42 17.05
N PHE A 47 13.42 -20.54 16.61
CA PHE A 47 12.45 -21.26 17.43
C PHE A 47 13.09 -21.48 18.80
N ASN A 48 12.56 -20.79 19.81
CA ASN A 48 13.00 -21.02 21.16
C ASN A 48 12.15 -22.18 21.71
N TYR A 49 12.71 -23.40 21.69
CA TYR A 49 12.12 -24.59 22.31
C TYR A 49 11.69 -24.35 23.77
N GLN A 50 12.17 -23.28 24.42
CA GLN A 50 11.83 -22.89 25.78
C GLN A 50 10.62 -21.94 25.90
N SER A 51 10.01 -21.48 24.80
CA SER A 51 8.70 -20.81 24.84
C SER A 51 7.60 -21.87 25.02
N THR A 52 7.60 -22.51 26.19
CA THR A 52 6.84 -23.73 26.52
C THR A 52 5.34 -23.49 26.73
N SER A 53 4.86 -22.27 26.52
CA SER A 53 3.43 -21.95 26.69
C SER A 53 2.81 -21.73 25.31
N PRO A 54 1.90 -22.61 24.86
CA PRO A 54 1.00 -22.28 23.76
C PRO A 54 0.38 -20.92 24.05
N SER A 55 0.50 -20.00 23.11
CA SER A 55 -0.12 -18.69 23.31
C SER A 55 -1.64 -18.85 23.35
N ASN A 56 -2.35 -17.95 24.04
CA ASN A 56 -3.82 -18.01 24.10
C ASN A 56 -4.51 -17.70 22.75
N THR A 57 -3.75 -17.56 21.66
CA THR A 57 -4.27 -17.41 20.30
C THR A 57 -4.22 -18.76 19.60
N ASP A 58 -5.32 -19.14 18.96
CA ASP A 58 -5.41 -20.34 18.13
C ASP A 58 -4.82 -20.11 16.73
N ASN A 59 -4.85 -21.15 15.89
CA ASN A 59 -4.42 -21.11 14.50
C ASN A 59 -5.57 -20.82 13.51
N ILE A 60 -6.72 -20.35 14.00
CA ILE A 60 -7.89 -20.09 13.17
C ILE A 60 -7.75 -18.72 12.51
N LEU A 61 -7.74 -18.70 11.18
CA LEU A 61 -7.57 -17.46 10.43
C LEU A 61 -8.82 -16.56 10.55
N GLN A 62 -8.59 -15.35 11.05
CA GLN A 62 -9.57 -14.27 11.16
C GLN A 62 -9.47 -13.33 9.95
N ASP A 63 -10.54 -12.60 9.60
CA ASP A 63 -10.49 -11.63 8.50
C ASP A 63 -9.33 -10.64 8.71
N GLY A 64 -8.44 -10.52 7.72
CA GLY A 64 -7.26 -9.68 7.83
C GLY A 64 -5.99 -10.36 8.33
N SER A 65 -6.04 -11.64 8.69
CA SER A 65 -4.86 -12.39 9.13
C SER A 65 -3.81 -12.41 8.02
N LEU A 66 -2.55 -12.21 8.40
CA LEU A 66 -1.42 -12.34 7.48
C LEU A 66 -0.68 -13.65 7.75
N VAL A 67 -0.24 -14.30 6.68
CA VAL A 67 0.51 -15.56 6.73
C VAL A 67 1.81 -15.41 5.95
N ASP A 68 2.97 -15.46 6.60
CA ASP A 68 4.27 -15.46 5.94
C ASP A 68 4.72 -16.90 5.65
N LEU A 69 5.04 -17.14 4.38
CA LEU A 69 5.55 -18.40 3.85
C LEU A 69 7.03 -18.30 3.48
N CYS A 70 7.81 -17.49 4.21
CA CYS A 70 9.24 -17.29 4.02
C CYS A 70 9.62 -16.86 2.58
N GLY A 71 8.94 -15.82 2.07
CA GLY A 71 9.20 -15.26 0.75
C GLY A 71 7.97 -14.62 0.12
N ALA A 72 6.79 -15.08 0.53
CA ALA A 72 5.51 -14.47 0.22
C ALA A 72 4.72 -14.27 1.53
N THR A 73 4.01 -13.15 1.62
CA THR A 73 3.03 -12.90 2.68
C THR A 73 1.64 -12.92 2.06
N LEU A 74 0.79 -13.81 2.54
CA LEU A 74 -0.60 -13.90 2.15
C LEU A 74 -1.47 -13.06 3.07
N LEU A 75 -2.53 -12.47 2.52
CA LEU A 75 -3.62 -11.88 3.28
C LEU A 75 -4.82 -12.84 3.21
N TRP A 76 -5.30 -13.28 4.36
CA TRP A 76 -6.55 -14.00 4.46
C TRP A 76 -7.70 -13.01 4.63
N ARG A 77 -8.72 -13.13 3.78
CA ARG A 77 -9.97 -12.38 3.90
C ARG A 77 -11.13 -13.34 4.09
N SER A 78 -12.02 -13.04 5.04
CA SER A 78 -13.26 -13.78 5.20
C SER A 78 -14.25 -13.41 4.11
N VAL A 79 -15.25 -14.28 3.89
CA VAL A 79 -16.34 -14.01 2.94
C VAL A 79 -17.08 -12.72 3.29
N ASP A 80 -17.34 -12.49 4.57
CA ASP A 80 -18.03 -11.27 5.03
C ASP A 80 -17.13 -10.04 4.95
N GLY A 81 -15.83 -10.20 5.19
CA GLY A 81 -14.84 -9.14 4.98
C GLY A 81 -14.82 -8.66 3.53
N LEU A 82 -14.80 -9.59 2.57
CA LEU A 82 -14.82 -9.29 1.13
C LEU A 82 -16.14 -8.67 0.65
N LYS A 83 -17.29 -8.99 1.27
CA LYS A 83 -18.57 -8.32 0.94
C LYS A 83 -18.53 -6.83 1.23
N ASN A 84 -17.71 -6.41 2.19
CA ASN A 84 -17.59 -5.03 2.63
C ASN A 84 -16.42 -4.27 1.98
N THR A 85 -15.64 -4.91 1.09
CA THR A 85 -14.60 -4.20 0.33
C THR A 85 -15.13 -3.68 -1.01
N PRO A 86 -14.51 -2.61 -1.56
CA PRO A 86 -14.86 -2.14 -2.90
C PRO A 86 -14.65 -3.24 -3.93
N THR A 87 -15.65 -3.51 -4.76
CA THR A 87 -15.45 -4.44 -5.90
C THR A 87 -14.48 -3.85 -6.91
N ARG A 88 -13.83 -4.70 -7.70
CA ARG A 88 -12.96 -4.25 -8.80
C ARG A 88 -13.66 -3.28 -9.75
N ARG A 89 -14.94 -3.52 -10.05
CA ARG A 89 -15.77 -2.63 -10.87
C ARG A 89 -15.93 -1.25 -10.23
N LEU A 90 -16.10 -1.17 -8.92
CA LEU A 90 -16.19 0.12 -8.22
C LEU A 90 -14.86 0.89 -8.28
N LEU A 91 -13.72 0.19 -8.11
CA LEU A 91 -12.39 0.80 -8.27
C LEU A 91 -12.18 1.36 -9.68
N GLU A 92 -12.60 0.62 -10.71
CA GLU A 92 -12.53 1.05 -12.10
C GLU A 92 -13.46 2.25 -12.37
N LEU A 93 -14.68 2.25 -11.82
CA LEU A 93 -15.62 3.36 -11.95
C LEU A 93 -15.12 4.64 -11.26
N GLU A 94 -14.54 4.55 -10.06
CA GLU A 94 -13.94 5.71 -9.38
C GLU A 94 -12.75 6.28 -10.19
N LEU A 95 -11.94 5.41 -10.79
CA LEU A 95 -10.87 5.84 -11.67
C LEU A 95 -11.40 6.55 -12.93
N ASP A 96 -12.47 6.03 -13.53
CA ASP A 96 -13.12 6.66 -14.68
C ASP A 96 -13.70 8.03 -14.30
N GLN A 97 -14.33 8.15 -13.13
CA GLN A 97 -14.83 9.42 -12.59
C GLN A 97 -13.70 10.43 -12.33
N LEU A 98 -12.53 9.96 -11.86
CA LEU A 98 -11.37 10.82 -11.69
C LEU A 98 -10.85 11.31 -13.04
N ASN A 99 -10.71 10.42 -14.02
CA ASN A 99 -10.29 10.79 -15.37
C ASN A 99 -11.30 11.69 -16.09
N SER A 100 -12.61 11.52 -15.86
CA SER A 100 -13.66 12.33 -16.48
C SER A 100 -13.64 13.79 -16.03
N LYS A 101 -13.07 14.10 -14.86
CA LYS A 101 -12.80 15.47 -14.39
C LYS A 101 -11.72 16.19 -15.20
N LYS A 102 -11.02 15.46 -16.09
CA LYS A 102 -9.95 15.97 -16.95
C LYS A 102 -8.91 16.75 -16.15
N PRO A 103 -8.24 16.12 -15.17
CA PRO A 103 -7.20 16.79 -14.38
C PRO A 103 -6.13 17.38 -15.30
N GLN A 104 -5.66 18.60 -15.03
CA GLN A 104 -4.70 19.28 -15.90
C GLN A 104 -3.29 19.24 -15.32
N CYS A 105 -2.29 19.10 -16.18
CA CYS A 105 -0.89 19.33 -15.84
C CYS A 105 -0.62 20.83 -15.72
N PRO A 106 -0.18 21.36 -14.55
CA PRO A 106 0.09 22.78 -14.39
C PRO A 106 1.14 23.34 -15.36
N VAL A 107 2.13 22.52 -15.74
CA VAL A 107 3.27 22.94 -16.56
C VAL A 107 3.07 22.59 -18.03
N GLY A 108 2.63 21.36 -18.31
CA GLY A 108 2.45 20.86 -19.67
C GLY A 108 1.16 21.32 -20.34
N LEU A 109 0.21 21.87 -19.56
CA LEU A 109 -1.13 22.29 -20.03
C LEU A 109 -1.89 21.20 -20.78
N ASN A 110 -1.56 19.94 -20.50
CA ASN A 110 -2.20 18.76 -21.06
C ASN A 110 -3.09 18.10 -20.02
N THR A 111 -4.17 17.47 -20.50
CA THR A 111 -5.02 16.64 -19.65
C THR A 111 -4.25 15.38 -19.24
N LEU A 112 -4.31 15.08 -17.94
CA LEU A 112 -3.73 13.90 -17.33
C LEU A 112 -4.71 12.73 -17.38
N ILE A 113 -4.16 11.53 -17.56
CA ILE A 113 -4.88 10.26 -17.60
C ILE A 113 -4.15 9.30 -16.67
N ILE A 114 -4.89 8.68 -15.76
CA ILE A 114 -4.39 7.59 -14.94
C ILE A 114 -4.86 6.28 -15.58
N LYS A 115 -3.90 5.39 -15.88
CA LYS A 115 -4.17 4.10 -16.53
C LYS A 115 -3.95 2.95 -15.55
N THR A 116 -4.72 1.89 -15.70
CA THR A 116 -4.60 0.65 -14.91
C THR A 116 -3.39 -0.20 -15.30
N GLN A 117 -2.82 -0.01 -16.48
CA GLN A 117 -1.65 -0.76 -16.92
C GLN A 117 -0.33 -0.04 -16.54
N PRO A 118 0.64 -0.77 -15.96
CA PRO A 118 1.87 -0.21 -15.40
C PRO A 118 2.92 0.21 -16.43
N PHE A 119 2.62 0.16 -17.74
CA PHE A 119 3.58 0.48 -18.79
C PHE A 119 3.31 1.85 -19.40
N PRO A 120 3.98 2.91 -18.91
CA PRO A 120 4.09 4.13 -19.68
C PRO A 120 4.90 3.82 -20.94
N SER A 121 4.31 4.02 -22.12
CA SER A 121 5.10 4.30 -23.30
C SER A 121 6.05 5.45 -22.94
N ALA A 122 7.36 5.24 -23.01
CA ALA A 122 8.42 6.15 -22.56
C ALA A 122 8.52 7.47 -23.35
N SER A 123 7.42 7.95 -23.93
CA SER A 123 7.32 9.26 -24.56
C SER A 123 7.16 10.34 -23.49
N SER A 124 7.96 11.39 -23.58
CA SER A 124 7.87 12.63 -22.78
C SER A 124 6.53 13.37 -22.92
N HIS A 125 5.69 12.97 -23.87
CA HIS A 125 4.35 13.52 -24.12
C HIS A 125 3.22 12.58 -23.67
N SER A 126 3.53 11.52 -22.92
CA SER A 126 2.47 10.65 -22.40
C SER A 126 1.57 11.45 -21.45
N PRO A 127 0.24 11.37 -21.57
CA PRO A 127 -0.68 12.07 -20.68
C PRO A 127 -0.70 11.45 -19.27
N ASN A 128 0.25 10.58 -18.93
CA ASN A 128 0.24 9.84 -17.68
C ASN A 128 0.45 10.78 -16.50
N ALA A 129 -0.30 10.54 -15.41
CA ALA A 129 -0.17 11.30 -14.18
C ALA A 129 1.03 10.82 -13.34
N TYR A 130 1.74 11.78 -12.79
CA TYR A 130 2.87 11.63 -11.87
C TYR A 130 2.61 12.47 -10.63
N VAL A 131 3.13 12.07 -9.48
CA VAL A 131 3.03 12.83 -8.24
C VAL A 131 4.40 13.26 -7.75
N TYR A 132 4.51 14.52 -7.32
CA TYR A 132 5.58 14.96 -6.44
C TYR A 132 5.35 14.36 -5.06
N VAL A 133 5.90 13.17 -4.81
CA VAL A 133 5.48 12.32 -3.68
C VAL A 133 5.75 12.95 -2.29
N LEU A 134 6.62 13.96 -2.22
CA LEU A 134 6.87 14.71 -0.99
C LEU A 134 5.87 15.86 -0.72
N CYS A 135 5.05 16.26 -1.69
CA CYS A 135 4.03 17.31 -1.47
C CYS A 135 2.62 16.97 -1.98
N GLY A 136 2.47 15.91 -2.80
CA GLY A 136 1.17 15.42 -3.26
C GLY A 136 0.67 16.05 -4.56
N HIS A 137 1.31 17.11 -5.05
CA HIS A 137 0.91 17.75 -6.31
C HIS A 137 1.07 16.81 -7.50
N VAL A 138 -0.01 16.64 -8.25
CA VAL A 138 -0.09 15.77 -9.43
C VAL A 138 0.18 16.56 -10.71
N HIS A 139 1.08 16.05 -11.53
CA HIS A 139 1.61 16.65 -12.75
C HIS A 139 1.74 15.59 -13.86
N GLY A 140 1.99 16.02 -15.08
CA GLY A 140 2.54 15.15 -16.13
C GLY A 140 4.06 15.02 -15.97
N ASN A 141 4.69 14.07 -16.67
CA ASN A 141 6.14 14.01 -16.70
C ASN A 141 6.72 15.23 -17.42
N HIS A 142 7.54 16.03 -16.73
CA HIS A 142 8.12 17.26 -17.29
C HIS A 142 9.52 17.54 -16.74
N LYS A 143 10.29 18.36 -17.46
CA LYS A 143 11.69 18.69 -17.11
C LYS A 143 11.84 19.87 -16.14
N TRP A 144 10.76 20.55 -15.75
CA TRP A 144 10.85 21.65 -14.78
C TRP A 144 11.47 21.22 -13.46
N GLY A 145 12.33 22.07 -12.90
CA GLY A 145 12.88 21.90 -11.56
C GLY A 145 13.96 20.83 -11.43
N VAL A 146 14.43 20.25 -12.54
CA VAL A 146 15.58 19.32 -12.56
C VAL A 146 16.86 20.14 -12.33
N LYS A 147 17.55 19.93 -11.20
CA LYS A 147 18.78 20.68 -10.84
C LYS A 147 20.08 19.94 -11.20
N ASN A 148 20.06 18.61 -11.30
CA ASN A 148 21.22 17.76 -11.60
C ASN A 148 20.86 16.66 -12.64
N ASP A 149 21.85 16.20 -13.42
CA ASP A 149 21.69 15.16 -14.46
C ASP A 149 21.22 13.80 -13.92
N ASN A 150 21.37 13.53 -12.62
CA ASN A 150 20.89 12.28 -12.00
C ASN A 150 19.36 12.15 -11.96
N ASN A 151 18.59 13.18 -12.36
CA ASN A 151 17.13 13.13 -12.63
C ASN A 151 16.19 12.66 -11.50
N GLU A 152 16.71 12.29 -10.33
CA GLU A 152 15.95 11.69 -9.23
C GLU A 152 15.14 12.70 -8.41
N SER A 153 15.59 13.96 -8.32
CA SER A 153 14.88 15.00 -7.56
C SER A 153 14.57 16.21 -8.43
N ARG A 154 13.34 16.70 -8.29
CA ARG A 154 12.79 17.85 -9.04
C ARG A 154 12.09 18.79 -8.08
N GLU A 155 12.19 20.08 -8.35
CA GLU A 155 11.45 21.11 -7.63
C GLU A 155 9.99 21.15 -8.12
N CYS A 156 9.03 21.04 -7.20
CA CYS A 156 7.61 21.16 -7.50
C CYS A 156 7.29 22.58 -8.01
N PRO A 157 6.67 22.75 -9.20
CA PRO A 157 6.31 24.06 -9.74
C PRO A 157 5.35 24.86 -8.86
N LEU A 158 4.48 24.17 -8.11
CA LEU A 158 3.42 24.80 -7.32
C LEU A 158 3.90 25.26 -5.94
N CYS A 159 4.64 24.40 -5.22
CA CYS A 159 5.00 24.66 -3.82
C CYS A 159 6.51 24.63 -3.53
N ARG A 160 7.35 24.48 -4.57
CA ARG A 160 8.82 24.50 -4.47
C ARG A 160 9.46 23.38 -3.63
N THR A 161 8.67 22.44 -3.11
CA THR A 161 9.20 21.23 -2.46
C THR A 161 10.05 20.43 -3.44
N VAL A 162 11.28 20.08 -3.05
CA VAL A 162 12.20 19.28 -3.86
C VAL A 162 12.04 17.80 -3.51
N GLY A 163 11.79 16.95 -4.49
CA GLY A 163 11.64 15.50 -4.28
C GLY A 163 11.44 14.73 -5.58
N PRO A 164 11.28 13.40 -5.51
CA PRO A 164 11.05 12.58 -6.68
C PRO A 164 9.66 12.81 -7.28
N LEU A 165 9.61 12.74 -8.61
CA LEU A 165 8.39 12.73 -9.42
C LEU A 165 8.15 11.31 -9.90
N ILE A 166 7.15 10.63 -9.34
CA ILE A 166 6.90 9.20 -9.59
C ILE A 166 5.57 8.99 -10.32
N PRO A 167 5.44 7.97 -11.19
CA PRO A 167 4.17 7.68 -11.84
C PRO A 167 3.12 7.24 -10.82
N ILE A 168 1.86 7.61 -11.05
CA ILE A 168 0.73 7.13 -10.25
C ILE A 168 0.08 5.95 -10.97
N ILE A 169 -0.19 4.87 -10.24
CA ILE A 169 -0.83 3.65 -10.75
C ILE A 169 -1.97 3.27 -9.79
N PRO A 170 -3.18 2.96 -10.25
CA PRO A 170 -4.28 2.59 -9.35
C PRO A 170 -4.02 1.22 -8.70
N GLY A 171 -4.27 1.10 -7.40
CA GLY A 171 -4.36 -0.19 -6.73
C GLY A 171 -5.69 -0.85 -7.08
N ILE A 172 -5.65 -1.96 -7.84
CA ILE A 172 -6.85 -2.60 -8.41
C ILE A 172 -7.32 -3.85 -7.68
N GLU A 173 -6.60 -4.33 -6.66
CA GLU A 173 -6.94 -5.55 -5.91
C GLU A 173 -7.88 -5.23 -4.74
N PRO A 174 -9.18 -5.61 -4.82
CA PRO A 174 -10.17 -5.35 -3.78
C PRO A 174 -9.79 -5.85 -2.39
N ALA A 175 -9.14 -7.01 -2.30
CA ALA A 175 -8.86 -7.66 -1.01
C ALA A 175 -7.93 -6.82 -0.12
N PHE A 176 -7.14 -5.91 -0.71
CA PHE A 176 -6.22 -5.06 0.05
C PHE A 176 -6.86 -3.79 0.60
N TYR A 177 -8.07 -3.43 0.15
CA TYR A 177 -8.77 -2.27 0.66
C TYR A 177 -9.36 -2.53 2.04
N VAL A 178 -9.17 -1.53 2.90
CA VAL A 178 -9.66 -1.53 4.28
C VAL A 178 -10.99 -0.80 4.31
N ILE A 179 -11.95 -1.33 5.08
CA ILE A 179 -13.27 -0.69 5.25
C ILE A 179 -13.05 0.67 5.93
N PRO A 180 -13.44 1.79 5.30
CA PRO A 180 -13.25 3.11 5.87
C PRO A 180 -14.20 3.36 7.03
N ASN A 181 -13.80 4.18 8.00
CA ASN A 181 -14.68 4.60 9.10
C ASN A 181 -15.63 5.74 8.71
N THR A 182 -15.50 6.29 7.50
CA THR A 182 -16.30 7.40 6.98
C THR A 182 -16.62 7.18 5.51
N ASP A 183 -17.77 7.68 5.06
CA ASP A 183 -18.25 7.50 3.68
C ASP A 183 -17.46 8.34 2.65
N ASN A 184 -16.56 9.22 3.08
CA ASN A 184 -15.83 10.17 2.22
C ASN A 184 -14.43 9.68 1.80
N ASP A 185 -14.05 8.43 2.09
CA ASP A 185 -12.73 7.89 1.76
C ASP A 185 -12.68 7.35 0.33
N SER A 186 -12.43 8.24 -0.65
CA SER A 186 -12.26 7.83 -2.05
C SER A 186 -11.04 6.94 -2.24
N THR A 187 -11.18 5.89 -3.05
CA THR A 187 -10.11 4.93 -3.38
C THR A 187 -8.99 5.52 -4.25
N THR A 188 -9.14 6.76 -4.70
CA THR A 188 -8.19 7.45 -5.59
C THR A 188 -7.56 8.70 -4.96
N SER A 189 -7.50 8.78 -3.63
CA SER A 189 -7.18 10.02 -2.90
C SER A 189 -5.76 10.10 -2.35
N TYR A 190 -5.08 8.96 -2.17
CA TYR A 190 -3.72 8.87 -1.63
C TYR A 190 -2.85 7.97 -2.51
N ALA A 191 -1.52 8.09 -2.39
CA ALA A 191 -0.57 7.18 -3.01
C ALA A 191 0.57 6.78 -2.07
N PHE A 192 1.02 5.53 -2.15
CA PHE A 192 2.18 5.04 -1.40
C PHE A 192 3.50 5.62 -1.93
N HIS A 193 4.41 5.93 -1.01
CA HIS A 193 5.78 6.35 -1.32
C HIS A 193 6.75 5.18 -1.07
N PRO A 194 7.64 4.82 -2.02
CA PRO A 194 7.96 5.54 -3.25
C PRO A 194 7.28 4.99 -4.51
N CYS A 195 6.39 4.00 -4.40
CA CYS A 195 5.93 3.25 -5.57
C CYS A 195 4.79 3.89 -6.37
N GLY A 196 4.08 4.88 -5.81
CA GLY A 196 3.03 5.60 -6.52
C GLY A 196 1.71 4.84 -6.66
N HIS A 197 1.55 3.70 -5.99
CA HIS A 197 0.28 2.99 -5.96
C HIS A 197 -0.77 3.82 -5.23
N MET A 198 -1.80 4.20 -5.98
CA MET A 198 -2.93 4.99 -5.54
C MET A 198 -3.95 4.12 -4.82
N THR A 199 -4.51 4.64 -3.74
CA THR A 199 -5.48 3.96 -2.88
C THR A 199 -6.25 4.97 -2.01
N SER A 200 -7.07 4.48 -1.08
CA SER A 200 -7.79 5.28 -0.10
C SER A 200 -6.90 5.70 1.07
N GLN A 201 -7.30 6.73 1.82
CA GLN A 201 -6.60 7.16 3.02
C GLN A 201 -6.51 6.04 4.06
N SER A 202 -7.64 5.36 4.29
CA SER A 202 -7.76 4.25 5.25
C SER A 202 -6.79 3.13 4.93
N THR A 203 -6.74 2.75 3.65
CA THR A 203 -5.88 1.68 3.16
C THR A 203 -4.40 2.07 3.27
N ALA A 204 -4.05 3.31 2.89
CA ALA A 204 -2.68 3.81 3.02
C ALA A 204 -2.20 3.86 4.49
N LEU A 205 -3.04 4.38 5.38
CA LEU A 205 -2.77 4.44 6.82
C LEU A 205 -2.57 3.06 7.42
N TYR A 206 -3.47 2.12 7.12
CA TYR A 206 -3.41 0.77 7.65
C TYR A 206 -2.11 0.07 7.23
N TRP A 207 -1.86 -0.07 5.92
CA TRP A 207 -0.69 -0.79 5.41
C TRP A 207 0.65 -0.12 5.75
N SER A 208 0.67 1.18 6.05
CA SER A 208 1.87 1.85 6.55
C SER A 208 2.28 1.40 7.98
N LYS A 209 1.31 0.93 8.78
CA LYS A 209 1.54 0.49 10.17
C LYS A 209 1.85 -1.01 10.26
N ILE A 210 1.34 -1.79 9.31
CA ILE A 210 1.55 -3.22 9.24
C ILE A 210 3.00 -3.52 8.82
N LYS A 211 3.77 -4.17 9.68
CA LYS A 211 5.12 -4.62 9.33
C LYS A 211 5.10 -6.09 8.95
N VAL A 212 5.38 -6.38 7.69
CA VAL A 212 5.51 -7.75 7.19
C VAL A 212 6.98 -8.18 7.22
N PRO A 213 7.23 -9.50 7.32
CA PRO A 213 8.57 -10.02 7.26
C PRO A 213 9.25 -9.65 5.93
N TYR A 214 10.46 -9.08 5.99
CA TYR A 214 11.24 -8.62 4.83
C TYR A 214 12.68 -9.14 4.88
N GLY A 215 13.06 -9.95 3.88
CA GLY A 215 14.36 -10.66 3.87
C GLY A 215 14.52 -11.57 5.09
N THR A 216 15.77 -11.84 5.50
CA THR A 216 16.06 -12.82 6.56
C THR A 216 16.01 -12.28 7.99
N LYS A 217 15.97 -10.95 8.19
CA LYS A 217 16.16 -10.34 9.52
C LYS A 217 15.29 -9.12 9.84
N GLY A 218 14.46 -8.64 8.91
CA GLY A 218 13.71 -7.39 9.09
C GLY A 218 12.20 -7.58 9.06
N LEU A 219 11.51 -6.64 9.70
CA LEU A 219 10.09 -6.36 9.43
C LEU A 219 10.01 -4.99 8.77
N LYS A 220 9.27 -4.86 7.67
CA LYS A 220 9.04 -3.58 6.98
C LYS A 220 7.58 -3.45 6.60
N SER A 221 7.08 -2.23 6.62
CA SER A 221 5.81 -1.92 5.97
C SER A 221 6.03 -1.90 4.45
N THR A 222 5.12 -2.51 3.70
CA THR A 222 5.21 -2.61 2.25
C THR A 222 3.90 -2.17 1.61
N CYS A 223 3.96 -1.70 0.36
CA CYS A 223 2.77 -1.50 -0.44
C CYS A 223 2.11 -2.86 -0.70
N PRO A 224 0.83 -3.08 -0.38
CA PRO A 224 0.18 -4.38 -0.58
C PRO A 224 0.05 -4.75 -2.06
N PHE A 225 0.04 -3.76 -2.96
CA PHE A 225 -0.15 -3.98 -4.40
C PHE A 225 1.13 -4.43 -5.13
N CYS A 226 2.32 -4.09 -4.62
CA CYS A 226 3.58 -4.40 -5.30
C CYS A 226 4.74 -4.84 -4.40
N SER A 227 4.50 -4.94 -3.09
CA SER A 227 5.49 -5.37 -2.09
C SER A 227 6.74 -4.48 -1.95
N ILE A 228 6.80 -3.33 -2.63
CA ILE A 228 7.86 -2.33 -2.41
C ILE A 228 7.72 -1.77 -1.00
N ALA A 229 8.84 -1.73 -0.27
CA ALA A 229 8.89 -1.14 1.07
C ALA A 229 8.48 0.34 1.03
N VAL A 230 7.53 0.71 1.90
CA VAL A 230 7.10 2.12 2.00
C VAL A 230 8.13 2.92 2.80
N SER A 231 8.20 4.23 2.54
CA SER A 231 9.11 5.12 3.27
C SER A 231 8.75 5.16 4.76
N GLU A 232 9.77 5.06 5.61
CA GLU A 232 9.61 5.10 7.07
C GLU A 232 9.25 6.51 7.58
N THR A 233 9.65 7.56 6.85
CA THR A 233 9.39 8.96 7.24
C THR A 233 8.11 9.51 6.64
N LYS A 234 7.77 9.11 5.40
CA LYS A 234 6.58 9.57 4.68
C LYS A 234 6.03 8.44 3.82
N PRO A 235 5.30 7.47 4.41
CA PRO A 235 4.90 6.23 3.74
C PRO A 235 3.88 6.42 2.61
N PHE A 236 3.12 7.52 2.64
CA PHE A 236 2.12 7.85 1.64
C PHE A 236 1.89 9.36 1.60
N VAL A 237 1.18 9.82 0.57
CA VAL A 237 0.86 11.23 0.36
C VAL A 237 -0.57 11.38 -0.18
N ARG A 238 -1.27 12.44 0.23
CA ARG A 238 -2.55 12.83 -0.37
C ARG A 238 -2.30 13.36 -1.78
N LEU A 239 -3.09 12.92 -2.75
CA LEU A 239 -3.02 13.41 -4.12
C LEU A 239 -3.75 14.74 -4.25
N ILE A 240 -3.09 15.70 -4.87
CA ILE A 240 -3.59 17.05 -5.12
C ILE A 240 -3.60 17.26 -6.63
N PHE A 241 -4.75 17.03 -7.24
CA PHE A 241 -5.00 17.34 -8.63
C PHE A 241 -5.29 18.83 -8.77
N GLN A 242 -4.94 19.43 -9.90
CA GLN A 242 -5.51 20.72 -10.25
C GLN A 242 -6.94 20.51 -10.71
N ASP A 243 -7.86 21.24 -10.07
CA ASP A 243 -9.21 21.36 -10.59
C ASP A 243 -9.14 22.01 -11.97
N SER A 244 -9.97 21.51 -12.89
CA SER A 244 -10.21 22.21 -14.14
C SER A 244 -10.82 23.55 -13.75
N ILE A 245 -10.02 24.63 -13.83
CA ILE A 245 -10.57 25.98 -13.84
C ILE A 245 -11.54 26.00 -15.01
N HIS A 246 -12.84 25.94 -14.72
CA HIS A 246 -13.87 26.29 -15.67
C HIS A 246 -13.52 27.70 -16.13
N ARG A 247 -12.96 27.80 -17.34
CA ARG A 247 -13.05 29.02 -18.12
C ARG A 247 -14.53 29.21 -18.38
N GLN A 248 -15.17 30.02 -17.52
CA GLN A 248 -16.41 30.70 -17.85
C GLN A 248 -16.16 31.64 -19.02
#